data_AF-A0A166Q1P4-F1
#
_entry.id   AF-A0A166Q1P4-F1
#
_cell.length_a   1.000
_cell.length_b   1.000
_cell.length_c   1.000
_cell.angle_alpha   90.00
_cell.angle_beta   90.00
_cell.angle_gamma   90.00
#
_symmetry.space_group_name_H-M   'P 1'
#
loop_
_entity.id
_entity.type
_entity.pdbx_description
1 polymer ?
#
loop_
_entity_poly.entity_id
_entity_poly.type
_entity_poly.pdbx_seq_one_letter_code
_entity_poly.pdbx_strand_id
1 'polypeptide(L)' 'MTGDTKVKGPASYFPSIEKKYGQPIDHWLDLLGTVSGKKHMEMVAWLKAEHGMGHGHANALVAHYLASSPT' A
#
# COMPACT_ATOMS: atom_id res chain seq x y z
N MET A 1 -11.04 24.28 10.24
CA MET A 1 -9.71 23.70 9.95
C MET A 1 -9.86 22.19 9.92
N THR A 2 -9.62 21.53 8.78
CA THR A 2 -9.82 20.08 8.61
C THR A 2 -8.72 19.29 9.32
N GLY A 3 -9.13 18.25 10.06
CA GLY A 3 -8.40 17.65 11.17
C GLY A 3 -7.12 16.91 10.83
N ASP A 4 -6.10 17.18 11.65
CA ASP A 4 -4.86 16.42 11.76
C ASP A 4 -5.14 15.12 12.55
N THR A 5 -5.92 14.21 11.98
CA THR A 5 -5.92 12.82 12.46
C THR A 5 -4.58 12.23 12.06
N LYS A 6 -3.59 12.39 12.94
CA LYS A 6 -2.25 11.82 12.84
C LYS A 6 -2.38 10.34 12.48
N VAL A 7 -2.31 10.03 11.19
CA VAL A 7 -2.45 8.66 10.69
C VAL A 7 -1.24 7.91 11.24
N LYS A 8 -1.46 7.03 12.21
CA LYS A 8 -0.39 6.23 12.81
C LYS A 8 -0.27 4.93 12.03
N GLY A 9 0.95 4.47 11.78
CA GLY A 9 1.21 3.20 11.09
C GLY A 9 1.37 3.32 9.58
N PRO A 10 1.24 2.20 8.82
CA PRO A 10 1.49 2.15 7.38
C PRO A 10 0.70 3.18 6.57
N ALA A 11 -0.53 3.49 7.01
CA ALA A 11 -1.40 4.47 6.36
C ALA A 11 -0.86 5.92 6.39
N SER A 12 0.15 6.21 7.21
CA SER A 12 0.86 7.51 7.19
C SER A 12 1.57 7.79 5.86
N TYR A 13 1.91 6.75 5.10
CA TYR A 13 2.53 6.88 3.80
C TYR A 13 1.53 7.17 2.68
N PHE A 14 0.23 6.98 2.91
CA PHE A 14 -0.80 7.00 1.86
C PHE A 14 -0.84 8.32 1.08
N PRO A 15 -0.87 9.50 1.72
CA PRO A 15 -0.84 10.77 0.98
C PRO A 15 0.39 10.91 0.08
N SER A 16 1.54 10.36 0.51
CA SER A 16 2.78 10.42 -0.28
C SER A 16 2.77 9.41 -1.44
N ILE A 17 2.13 8.26 -1.26
CA ILE A 17 1.94 7.24 -2.30
C ILE A 17 1.03 7.78 -3.40
N GLU A 18 -0.13 8.31 -3.05
CA GLU A 18 -1.06 8.90 -4.02
C GLU A 18 -0.41 10.05 -4.78
N LYS A 19 0.29 10.95 -4.05
CA LYS A 19 1.01 12.06 -4.68
C LYS A 19 2.13 11.61 -5.61
N LYS A 20 2.83 10.51 -5.29
CA LYS A 20 3.98 10.04 -6.08
C LYS A 20 3.58 9.19 -7.28
N TYR A 21 2.55 8.37 -7.15
CA TYR A 21 2.16 7.39 -8.17
C TYR A 21 0.84 7.75 -8.88
N GLY A 22 0.14 8.80 -8.45
CA GLY A 22 -1.01 9.38 -9.16
C GLY A 22 -2.30 8.56 -9.10
N GLN A 23 -2.35 7.53 -8.26
CA GLN A 23 -3.52 6.65 -8.11
C GLN A 23 -3.96 6.62 -6.64
N PRO A 24 -5.28 6.54 -6.36
CA PRO A 24 -5.81 6.47 -5.00
C PRO A 24 -5.39 5.17 -4.30
N ILE A 25 -5.40 5.15 -2.97
CA ILE A 25 -5.02 3.94 -2.21
C ILE A 25 -5.87 2.72 -2.56
N ASP A 26 -7.18 2.88 -2.74
CA ASP A 26 -8.07 1.78 -3.15
C ASP A 26 -7.60 1.08 -4.43
N HIS A 27 -7.06 1.83 -5.40
CA HIS A 27 -6.50 1.24 -6.62
C HIS A 27 -5.35 0.27 -6.31
N TRP A 28 -4.47 0.64 -5.39
CA TRP A 28 -3.34 -0.20 -5.00
C TRP A 28 -3.78 -1.42 -4.17
N LEU A 29 -4.79 -1.26 -3.31
CA LEU A 29 -5.34 -2.37 -2.53
C LEU A 29 -6.09 -3.37 -3.42
N ASP A 30 -6.82 -2.91 -4.42
CA ASP A 30 -7.48 -3.76 -5.43
C ASP A 30 -6.45 -4.58 -6.22
N LEU A 31 -5.36 -3.94 -6.66
CA LEU A 31 -4.23 -4.61 -7.29
C LEU A 31 -3.61 -5.68 -6.38
N LEU A 32 -3.44 -5.39 -5.09
CA LEU A 32 -2.98 -6.39 -4.11
C LEU A 32 -3.96 -7.56 -3.95
N GLY A 33 -5.25 -7.33 -4.15
CA GLY A 33 -6.27 -8.37 -4.25
C GLY A 33 -5.98 -9.41 -5.33
N THR A 34 -5.47 -8.97 -6.49
CA THR A 34 -5.10 -9.86 -7.61
C THR A 34 -3.91 -10.77 -7.30
N VAL A 35 -3.06 -10.36 -6.36
CA VAL A 35 -1.88 -11.11 -5.91
C VAL A 35 -1.97 -11.56 -4.47
N SER A 36 -3.17 -11.60 -3.91
CA SER A 36 -3.46 -11.90 -2.49
C SER A 36 -2.99 -13.28 -2.03
N GLY A 37 -2.81 -14.23 -2.95
CA GLY A 37 -2.25 -15.56 -2.67
C GLY A 37 -0.72 -15.59 -2.50
N LYS A 38 -0.02 -14.47 -2.72
CA LYS A 38 1.43 -14.37 -2.55
C LYS A 38 1.80 -14.04 -1.09
N LYS A 39 3.03 -14.34 -0.68
CA LYS A 39 3.55 -13.90 0.62
C LYS A 39 3.77 -12.40 0.64
N HIS A 40 3.79 -11.79 1.83
CA HIS A 40 4.07 -10.35 2.04
C HIS A 40 5.23 -9.82 1.17
N MET A 41 6.40 -10.47 1.26
CA MET A 41 7.58 -10.03 0.52
C MET A 41 7.45 -10.17 -1.00
N GLU A 42 6.65 -11.13 -1.47
CA GLU A 42 6.38 -11.32 -2.90
C GLU A 42 5.43 -10.24 -3.44
N MET A 43 4.42 -9.84 -2.65
CA MET A 43 3.57 -8.69 -2.99
C MET A 43 4.38 -7.38 -3.04
N VAL A 44 5.29 -7.18 -2.07
CA VAL A 44 6.19 -6.03 -2.06
C VAL A 44 7.10 -6.06 -3.30
N ALA A 45 7.67 -7.20 -3.65
CA ALA A 45 8.49 -7.35 -4.85
C ALA A 45 7.69 -7.07 -6.13
N TRP A 46 6.45 -7.52 -6.21
CA TRP A 46 5.55 -7.28 -7.34
C TRP A 46 5.25 -5.79 -7.52
N LEU A 47 4.89 -5.06 -6.45
CA LEU A 47 4.69 -3.60 -6.51
C LEU A 47 5.96 -2.85 -6.95
N LYS A 48 7.14 -3.33 -6.53
CA LYS A 48 8.41 -2.76 -6.96
C LYS A 48 8.69 -3.01 -8.44
N ALA A 49 8.45 -4.23 -8.93
CA ALA A 49 8.76 -4.64 -10.29
C ALA A 49 7.78 -4.05 -11.31
N GLU A 50 6.47 -4.19 -11.07
CA GLU A 50 5.42 -3.79 -12.02
C GLU A 50 5.11 -2.29 -11.95
N HIS A 51 5.21 -1.67 -10.77
CA HIS A 51 4.78 -0.29 -10.55
C HIS A 51 5.92 0.66 -10.14
N GLY A 52 7.16 0.19 -10.17
CA GLY A 52 8.34 1.01 -9.83
C GLY A 52 8.29 1.56 -8.39
N MET A 53 7.55 0.89 -7.51
CA MET A 53 7.29 1.40 -6.17
C MET A 53 8.55 1.31 -5.28
N GLY A 54 8.78 2.29 -4.41
CA GLY A 54 9.88 2.24 -3.44
C GLY A 54 9.57 1.26 -2.30
N HIS A 55 10.61 0.72 -1.64
CA HIS A 55 10.43 -0.32 -0.61
C HIS A 55 9.48 0.10 0.52
N GLY A 56 9.65 1.30 1.07
CA GLY A 56 8.79 1.80 2.16
C GLY A 56 7.32 1.95 1.74
N HIS A 57 7.07 2.43 0.52
CA HIS A 57 5.71 2.60 -0.02
C HIS A 57 5.04 1.25 -0.29
N ALA A 58 5.75 0.32 -0.93
CA ALA A 58 5.24 -1.02 -1.20
C ALA A 58 4.97 -1.78 0.10
N ASN A 59 5.88 -1.70 1.08
CA ASN A 59 5.70 -2.32 2.38
C ASN A 59 4.50 -1.74 3.14
N ALA A 60 4.26 -0.43 3.05
CA ALA A 60 3.14 0.20 3.71
C ALA A 60 1.78 -0.29 3.17
N LEU A 61 1.64 -0.40 1.85
CA LEU A 61 0.43 -0.92 1.22
C LEU A 61 0.18 -2.37 1.57
N VAL A 62 1.19 -3.23 1.44
CA VAL A 62 1.04 -4.67 1.73
C VAL A 62 0.74 -4.92 3.20
N ALA A 63 1.43 -4.23 4.11
CA ALA A 63 1.16 -4.35 5.54
C ALA A 63 -0.26 -3.91 5.90
N HIS A 64 -0.77 -2.85 5.27
CA HIS A 64 -2.15 -2.42 5.47
C HIS A 64 -3.17 -3.41 4.88
N TYR A 65 -2.93 -3.90 3.66
CA TYR A 65 -3.78 -4.87 2.99
C TYR A 65 -3.92 -6.17 3.79
N LEU A 66 -2.80 -6.72 4.28
CA LEU A 66 -2.78 -7.94 5.09
C LEU A 66 -3.36 -7.74 6.49
N ALA A 67 -3.19 -6.55 7.09
CA ALA A 67 -3.82 -6.26 8.38
C ALA A 67 -5.34 -6.08 8.27
N SER A 68 -5.83 -5.68 7.09
CA SER A 68 -7.26 -5.42 6.84
C SER A 68 -8.00 -6.64 6.28
N SER A 69 -7.28 -7.62 5.73
CA SER A 69 -7.84 -8.86 5.21
C SER A 69 -7.79 -9.93 6.30
N PRO A 70 -8.92 -10.32 6.93
CA PRO A 70 -8.94 -11.48 7.80
C PRO A 70 -8.66 -12.72 6.94
N THR A 71 -7.59 -13.43 7.27
CA THR A 71 -7.26 -14.76 6.71
C THR A 71 -8.46 -15.70 6.74
#